data_AF-A0A093GCI1-F1
#
_entry.id   AF-A0A093GCI1-F1
#
_cell.length_a   1.000
_cell.length_b   1.000
_cell.length_c   1.000
_cell.angle_alpha   90.00
_cell.angle_beta   90.00
_cell.angle_gamma   90.00
#
_symmetry.space_group_name_H-M   'P 1'
#
loop_
_entity.id
_entity.type
_entity.pdbx_description
1 polymer ?
#
loop_
_entity_poly.entity_id
_entity_poly.type
_entity_poly.pdbx_seq_one_letter_code
_entity_poly.pdbx_strand_id
1 'polypeptide(L)' 'NCTGVKDLNDCLDVTDSFCPDNVSCQCKDEKPFCRCDYYRVDWKEYWYMGPKCNHLWNTLDFILVATLPGIGLVLIV' A
#
# COMPACT_ATOMS: atom_id res chain seq x y z
N ASN A 1 0.29 16.97 -10.49
CA ASN A 1 1.23 17.88 -9.78
C ASN A 1 0.71 18.10 -8.35
N CYS A 2 1.58 18.04 -7.33
CA CYS A 2 1.21 18.16 -5.91
C CYS A 2 1.68 19.47 -5.23
N THR A 3 2.31 20.38 -5.98
CA THR A 3 2.76 21.67 -5.43
C THR A 3 1.57 22.52 -4.97
N GLY A 4 1.55 22.92 -3.70
CA GLY A 4 0.47 23.72 -3.11
C GLY A 4 -0.83 22.95 -2.81
N VAL A 5 -0.84 21.62 -2.97
CA VAL A 5 -1.96 20.75 -2.58
C VAL A 5 -1.79 20.36 -1.10
N LYS A 6 -2.86 20.46 -0.31
CA LYS A 6 -2.82 19.99 1.09
C LYS A 6 -2.58 18.48 1.14
N ASP A 7 -1.94 18.03 2.21
CA ASP A 7 -1.77 16.60 2.44
C ASP A 7 -3.13 15.88 2.44
N LEU A 8 -3.15 14.67 1.87
CA LEU A 8 -4.31 13.79 1.71
C LEU A 8 -5.38 14.28 0.71
N ASN A 9 -5.17 15.41 0.04
CA ASN A 9 -6.04 15.83 -1.07
C ASN A 9 -5.64 15.18 -2.40
N ASP A 10 -6.60 15.17 -3.32
CA ASP A 10 -6.43 14.63 -4.66
C ASP A 10 -5.41 15.44 -5.48
N CYS A 11 -4.69 14.73 -6.34
CA CYS A 11 -3.71 15.32 -7.25
C CYS A 11 -4.41 16.25 -8.27
N LEU A 12 -3.95 17.51 -8.40
CA LEU A 12 -4.57 18.54 -9.25
C LEU A 12 -4.47 18.28 -10.76
N ASP A 13 -3.56 17.41 -11.17
CA ASP A 13 -3.30 17.15 -12.58
C ASP A 13 -2.95 15.67 -12.69
N VAL A 14 -3.83 14.96 -13.38
CA VAL A 14 -3.85 13.50 -13.40
C VAL A 14 -2.62 13.05 -14.19
N THR A 15 -1.60 12.62 -13.46
CA THR A 15 -0.66 11.65 -13.99
C THR A 15 -1.44 10.35 -14.19
N ASP A 16 -2.22 10.27 -15.28
CA ASP A 16 -3.09 9.15 -15.70
C ASP A 16 -2.34 7.81 -15.82
N SER A 17 -1.02 7.78 -15.57
CA SER A 17 -0.17 6.60 -15.63
C SER A 17 0.57 6.27 -14.33
N PHE A 18 0.43 7.06 -13.25
CA PHE A 18 1.17 6.79 -12.00
C PHE A 18 0.48 5.69 -11.18
N CYS A 19 -0.82 5.86 -10.93
CA CYS A 19 -1.66 4.86 -10.26
C CYS A 19 -2.45 4.07 -11.30
N PRO A 20 -2.67 2.76 -11.08
CA PRO A 20 -3.53 1.95 -11.95
C PRO A 20 -5.00 2.41 -11.90
N ASP A 21 -5.75 2.06 -12.94
CA ASP A 21 -7.18 2.37 -13.04
C ASP A 21 -7.91 1.93 -11.76
N ASN A 22 -8.77 2.81 -11.24
CA ASN A 22 -9.54 2.64 -10.00
C ASN A 22 -8.82 2.94 -8.67
N VAL A 23 -7.58 3.44 -8.70
CA VAL A 23 -6.84 3.87 -7.48
C VAL A 23 -6.71 5.40 -7.44
N SER A 24 -7.13 6.02 -6.34
CA SER A 24 -7.05 7.48 -6.18
C SER A 24 -5.61 7.96 -5.93
N CYS A 25 -5.19 8.99 -6.65
CA CYS A 25 -3.92 9.71 -6.42
C CYS A 25 -4.11 10.75 -5.33
N GLN A 26 -3.29 10.70 -4.29
CA GLN A 26 -3.27 11.70 -3.22
C GLN A 26 -1.88 12.33 -3.07
N CYS A 27 -1.83 13.53 -2.52
CA CYS A 27 -0.58 14.25 -2.27
C CYS A 27 -0.19 14.17 -0.79
N LYS A 28 1.09 13.95 -0.50
CA LYS A 28 1.66 14.09 0.85
C LYS A 28 3.07 14.67 0.75
N ASP A 29 3.37 15.69 1.54
CA ASP A 29 4.68 16.37 1.53
C ASP A 29 5.07 16.84 0.10
N GLU A 30 4.09 17.39 -0.64
CA GLU A 30 4.21 17.78 -2.05
C GLU A 30 4.60 16.65 -3.02
N LYS A 31 4.55 15.38 -2.58
CA LYS A 31 4.82 14.19 -3.38
C LYS A 31 3.52 13.44 -3.69
N PRO A 32 3.33 12.96 -4.93
CA PRO A 32 2.21 12.11 -5.27
C PRO A 32 2.40 10.69 -4.69
N PHE A 33 1.34 10.13 -4.14
CA PHE A 33 1.27 8.72 -3.73
C PHE A 33 -0.09 8.13 -4.11
N CYS A 34 -0.11 6.82 -4.40
CA CYS A 34 -1.36 6.10 -4.66
C CYS A 34 -1.99 5.69 -3.34
N ARG A 35 -3.25 6.05 -3.12
CA ARG A 35 -4.02 5.57 -1.97
C ARG A 35 -4.59 4.19 -2.31
N CYS A 36 -3.92 3.17 -1.81
CA CYS A 36 -4.32 1.78 -2.00
C CYS A 36 -5.61 1.46 -1.25
N ASP A 37 -6.47 0.66 -1.89
CA ASP A 37 -7.71 0.21 -1.27
C ASP A 37 -7.46 -0.74 -0.09
N TYR A 38 -8.29 -0.56 0.93
CA TYR A 38 -8.40 -1.43 2.08
C TYR A 38 -9.81 -2.01 2.09
N TYR A 39 -9.92 -3.33 2.13
CA TYR A 39 -11.20 -4.00 2.23
C TYR A 39 -11.11 -5.20 3.17
N ARG A 40 -12.25 -5.54 3.76
CA ARG A 40 -12.39 -6.66 4.67
C ARG A 40 -13.35 -7.67 4.07
N VAL A 41 -12.92 -8.91 3.97
CA VAL A 41 -13.77 -10.05 3.61
C VAL A 41 -13.81 -10.97 4.82
N ASP A 42 -14.98 -11.08 5.43
CA ASP A 42 -15.20 -11.81 6.68
C ASP A 42 -14.28 -11.35 7.83
N TRP A 43 -13.38 -12.22 8.27
CA TRP A 43 -12.36 -11.95 9.30
C TRP A 43 -10.99 -11.59 8.71
N LYS A 44 -10.84 -11.57 7.37
CA LYS A 44 -9.56 -11.29 6.71
C LYS A 44 -9.55 -9.84 6.24
N GLU A 45 -8.53 -9.12 6.68
CA GLU A 45 -8.25 -7.77 6.22
C GLU A 45 -7.25 -7.84 5.06
N TYR A 46 -7.60 -7.20 3.96
CA TYR A 46 -6.79 -7.11 2.76
C TYR A 46 -6.43 -5.66 2.50
N TRP A 47 -5.16 -5.43 2.19
CA TRP A 47 -4.67 -4.13 1.79
C TRP A 47 -3.66 -4.30 0.67
N TYR A 48 -3.67 -3.37 -0.27
CA TYR A 48 -2.63 -3.30 -1.28
C TYR A 48 -1.45 -2.46 -0.76
N MET A 49 -0.24 -2.94 -1.01
CA MET A 49 1.02 -2.36 -0.59
C MET A 49 1.90 -2.10 -1.82
N GLY A 50 2.82 -1.14 -1.71
CA GLY A 50 3.76 -0.78 -2.77
C GLY A 50 3.40 0.54 -3.48
N PRO A 51 4.34 1.10 -4.27
CA PRO A 51 4.20 2.43 -4.88
C PRO A 51 3.04 2.54 -5.89
N LYS A 52 2.56 1.39 -6.39
CA LYS A 52 1.46 1.28 -7.34
C LYS A 52 0.34 0.35 -6.88
N CYS A 53 0.26 0.05 -5.58
CA CYS A 53 -0.76 -0.86 -5.02
C CYS A 53 -0.79 -2.25 -5.69
N ASN A 54 0.39 -2.75 -6.10
CA ASN A 54 0.53 -3.97 -6.90
C ASN A 54 0.72 -5.23 -6.04
N HIS A 55 0.99 -5.09 -4.74
CA HIS A 55 1.14 -6.22 -3.83
C HIS A 55 -0.09 -6.33 -2.93
N LEU A 56 -0.89 -7.38 -3.10
CA LEU A 56 -1.96 -7.71 -2.16
C LEU A 56 -1.35 -8.33 -0.91
N TRP A 57 -1.64 -7.76 0.24
CA TRP A 57 -1.25 -8.27 1.55
C TRP A 57 -2.48 -8.50 2.40
N ASN A 58 -2.38 -9.48 3.29
CA ASN A 58 -3.31 -9.68 4.38
C ASN A 58 -2.55 -9.89 5.70
N THR A 59 -3.29 -9.97 6.80
CA THR A 59 -2.72 -10.18 8.14
C THR A 59 -1.89 -11.46 8.25
N LEU A 60 -2.29 -12.53 7.54
CA LEU A 60 -1.53 -13.78 7.53
C LEU A 60 -0.19 -13.60 6.82
N ASP A 61 -0.15 -12.91 5.68
CA ASP A 61 1.11 -12.67 4.94
C ASP A 61 2.11 -11.90 5.82
N PHE A 62 1.65 -10.91 6.58
CA PHE A 62 2.48 -10.17 7.52
C PHE A 62 3.04 -11.06 8.64
N ILE A 63 2.19 -11.88 9.26
CA ILE A 63 2.61 -12.84 10.30
C ILE A 63 3.65 -13.81 9.73
N LEU A 64 3.43 -14.30 8.51
CA LEU A 64 4.30 -15.27 7.86
C LEU A 64 5.70 -14.69 7.63
N VAL A 65 5.77 -13.47 7.09
CA VAL A 65 7.04 -12.75 6.88
C VAL A 65 7.76 -12.44 8.19
N ALA A 66 7.04 -12.07 9.25
CA ALA A 66 7.63 -11.77 10.55
C ALA A 66 8.14 -13.02 11.29
N THR A 67 7.48 -14.17 11.11
CA THR A 67 7.76 -15.41 11.86
C THR A 67 8.76 -16.33 11.17
N LEU A 68 8.80 -16.35 9.83
CA LEU A 68 9.72 -17.18 9.03
C LEU A 68 11.19 -17.10 9.46
N PRO A 69 11.78 -15.90 9.70
CA PRO A 69 13.16 -15.79 10.16
C PRO A 69 13.39 -16.46 11.52
N GLY A 70 12.44 -16.33 12.43
CA GLY A 70 12.51 -16.94 13.76
C GLY A 70 12.47 -18.47 13.69
N ILE A 71 11.58 -19.03 12.86
CA ILE A 71 11.51 -20.47 12.63
C ILE A 71 12.81 -20.98 12.01
N GLY A 72 13.37 -20.24 11.04
CA GLY A 72 14.66 -20.58 10.43
C GLY A 72 15.79 -20.68 11.46
N LEU A 73 15.86 -19.74 12.40
CA LEU A 73 16.86 -19.78 13.48
C LEU A 73 16.68 -20.99 14.40
N VAL A 74 15.44 -21.35 14.74
CA VAL A 74 15.13 -22.52 15.59
C VAL A 74 15.59 -23.84 14.97
N LEU A 75 15.58 -23.95 13.63
CA LEU A 75 15.99 -25.18 12.93
C LEU A 75 17.50 -25.30 12.73
N ILE A 76 18.24 -24.20 12.84
CA ILE A 76 19.69 -24.15 12.63
C ILE A 76 20.46 -24.46 13.94
N VAL A 77 19.85 -24.19 15.10
CA VAL A 77 20.45 -24.40 16.44
C VAL A 77 20.29 -25.83 16.96
#